data_AF-A0A7V9EP52-F1
#
_entry.id   AF-A0A7V9EP52-F1
#
_cell.length_a   1.000
_cell.length_b   1.000
_cell.length_c   1.000
_cell.angle_alpha   90.00
_cell.angle_beta   90.00
_cell.angle_gamma   90.00
#
_symmetry.space_group_name_H-M   'P 1'
#
loop_
_entity.id
_entity.type
_entity.pdbx_description
1 polymer ?
#
loop_
_entity_poly.entity_id
_entity_poly.type
_entity_poly.pdbx_seq_one_letter_code
_entity_poly.pdbx_strand_id
1 'polypeptide(L)'
;MKQALEGFVSFARSLQGDEKSEAQTFLDHFFRALGHAGVIEAGATFEFRVAKKPGSAQLELIVGGNGAPKPKGGKKFADLLWPDRVLIEMKSRAANLEKHYDQAFDYWTHIVPKRPPYVILCNFDEFWIYDFAMEARTRSW
;
A
#
# COMPACT_ATOMS: atom_id res chain seq x y z
N MET A 1 -17.76 -0.30 15.18
CA MET A 1 -17.38 0.04 13.80
C MET A 1 -17.70 1.50 13.45
N LYS A 2 -18.97 1.94 13.40
CA LYS A 2 -19.34 3.33 13.04
C LYS A 2 -18.61 4.41 13.85
N GLN A 3 -18.65 4.31 15.18
CA GLN A 3 -17.99 5.28 16.08
C GLN A 3 -16.45 5.28 15.94
N ALA A 4 -15.86 4.13 15.61
CA ALA A 4 -14.43 4.02 15.38
C ALA A 4 -14.01 4.68 14.06
N LEU A 5 -14.83 4.54 13.01
CA LEU A 5 -14.64 5.23 11.73
C LEU A 5 -14.81 6.74 11.87
N GLU A 6 -15.81 7.20 12.63
CA GLU A 6 -15.97 8.63 12.95
C GLU A 6 -14.74 9.18 13.69
N GLY A 7 -14.23 8.44 14.69
CA GLY A 7 -13.00 8.78 15.39
C GLY A 7 -11.78 8.84 14.46
N PHE A 8 -11.67 7.91 13.52
CA PHE A 8 -10.62 7.93 12.50
C PHE A 8 -10.75 9.14 11.57
N VAL A 9 -11.94 9.49 11.10
CA VAL A 9 -12.14 10.68 10.25
C VAL A 9 -11.76 11.96 11.01
N SER A 10 -12.11 12.07 12.28
CA SER A 10 -11.69 13.20 13.12
C SER A 10 -10.17 13.25 13.28
N PHE A 11 -9.52 12.10 13.50
CA PHE A 11 -8.06 12.01 13.58
C PHE A 11 -7.40 12.39 12.24
N ALA A 12 -7.86 11.82 11.13
CA ALA A 12 -7.35 12.11 9.79
C ALA A 12 -7.40 13.60 9.44
N ARG A 13 -8.46 14.31 9.85
CA ARG A 13 -8.60 15.77 9.66
C ARG A 13 -7.63 16.61 10.49
N SER A 14 -7.06 16.05 11.55
CA SER A 14 -6.08 16.75 12.39
C SER A 14 -4.65 16.71 11.82
N LEU A 15 -4.38 15.79 10.89
CA LEU A 15 -3.09 15.64 10.24
C LEU A 15 -2.87 16.70 9.15
N GLN A 16 -1.62 17.13 8.96
CA GLN A 16 -1.28 18.05 7.88
C GLN A 16 -1.42 17.38 6.50
N GLY A 17 -1.20 16.06 6.46
CA GLY A 17 -1.22 15.25 5.26
C GLY A 17 0.14 15.14 4.58
N ASP A 18 1.22 15.06 5.36
CA ASP A 18 2.57 14.83 4.82
C ASP A 18 2.79 13.33 4.54
N GLU A 19 2.98 12.99 3.26
CA GLU A 19 3.17 11.60 2.79
C GLU A 19 4.29 10.86 3.52
N LYS A 20 5.37 11.55 3.88
CA LYS A 20 6.58 10.89 4.41
C LYS A 20 6.50 10.65 5.92
N SER A 21 5.92 11.59 6.66
CA SER A 21 5.95 11.58 8.12
C SER A 21 4.64 11.11 8.76
N GLU A 22 3.49 11.24 8.09
CA GLU A 22 2.18 10.96 8.69
C GLU A 22 1.46 9.74 8.10
N ALA A 23 1.90 9.22 6.95
CA ALA A 23 1.23 8.12 6.24
C ALA A 23 1.10 6.84 7.08
N GLN A 24 2.17 6.41 7.76
CA GLN A 24 2.13 5.18 8.57
C GLN A 24 1.16 5.31 9.75
N THR A 25 1.17 6.46 10.44
CA THR A 25 0.25 6.72 11.56
C THR A 25 -1.20 6.81 11.08
N PHE A 26 -1.44 7.45 9.94
CA PHE A 26 -2.76 7.48 9.30
C PHE A 26 -3.28 6.07 9.03
N LEU A 27 -2.47 5.22 8.40
CA LEU A 27 -2.84 3.85 8.07
C LEU A 27 -3.02 2.98 9.32
N ASP A 28 -2.22 3.16 10.38
CA ASP A 28 -2.41 2.43 11.63
C ASP A 28 -3.76 2.76 12.29
N HIS A 29 -4.14 4.04 12.34
CA HIS A 29 -5.46 4.46 12.81
C HIS A 29 -6.59 3.96 11.91
N PHE A 30 -6.38 3.90 10.59
CA PHE A 30 -7.35 3.33 9.65
C PHE A 30 -7.61 1.85 9.95
N PHE A 31 -6.56 1.04 10.11
CA PHE A 31 -6.68 -0.38 10.45
C PHE A 31 -7.35 -0.60 11.82
N ARG A 32 -7.01 0.24 12.81
CA ARG A 32 -7.68 0.22 14.12
C ARG A 32 -9.16 0.53 14.02
N ALA A 33 -9.54 1.50 13.19
CA ALA A 33 -10.93 1.83 12.97
C ALA A 33 -11.71 0.70 12.29
N LEU A 34 -11.03 -0.12 11.46
CA LEU A 34 -11.56 -1.35 10.88
C LEU A 34 -11.59 -2.55 11.86
N GLY A 35 -11.17 -2.35 13.12
CA GLY A 35 -11.25 -3.36 14.18
C GLY A 35 -9.99 -4.21 14.37
N HIS A 36 -8.87 -3.85 13.75
CA HIS A 36 -7.58 -4.47 14.00
C HIS A 36 -6.87 -3.80 15.20
N ALA A 37 -5.86 -4.47 15.78
CA ALA A 37 -5.04 -3.84 16.82
C ALA A 37 -4.07 -2.78 16.24
N GLY A 38 -3.73 -2.92 14.96
CA GLY A 38 -2.84 -2.06 14.19
C GLY A 38 -2.57 -2.68 12.81
N VAL A 39 -1.76 -2.01 11.99
CA VAL A 39 -1.37 -2.49 10.65
C VAL A 39 -0.59 -3.80 10.74
N ILE A 40 0.41 -3.85 11.62
CA ILE A 40 1.32 -5.00 11.74
C ILE A 40 0.57 -6.21 12.29
N GLU A 41 -0.28 -5.99 13.28
CA GLU A 41 -1.11 -7.02 13.90
C GLU A 41 -2.18 -7.59 12.94
N ALA A 42 -2.57 -6.81 11.92
CA ALA A 42 -3.42 -7.29 10.83
C ALA A 42 -2.66 -8.12 9.78
N GLY A 43 -1.33 -8.22 9.89
CA GLY A 43 -0.46 -8.91 8.93
C GLY A 43 -0.10 -8.07 7.71
N ALA A 44 -0.31 -6.75 7.75
CA ALA A 44 0.14 -5.84 6.70
C ALA A 44 1.56 -5.33 6.97
N THR A 45 2.24 -4.90 5.92
CA THR A 45 3.66 -4.48 5.95
C THR A 45 3.81 -3.10 5.33
N PHE A 46 4.40 -2.17 6.08
CA PHE A 46 4.80 -0.86 5.57
C PHE A 46 6.05 -0.93 4.69
N GLU A 47 6.21 0.06 3.82
CA GLU A 47 7.38 0.21 2.95
C GLU A 47 7.72 -1.10 2.23
N PHE A 48 6.69 -1.68 1.60
CA PHE A 48 6.81 -2.96 0.94
C PHE A 48 7.74 -2.85 -0.26
N ARG A 49 8.81 -3.64 -0.29
CA ARG A 49 9.79 -3.61 -1.37
C ARG A 49 9.25 -4.27 -2.63
N VAL A 50 9.06 -3.46 -3.66
CA VAL A 50 8.63 -3.93 -4.97
C VAL A 50 9.86 -4.25 -5.82
N ALA A 51 9.84 -5.43 -6.44
CA ALA A 51 10.92 -5.84 -7.33
C ALA A 51 10.91 -4.97 -8.60
N LYS A 52 12.09 -4.60 -9.12
CA LYS A 52 12.20 -3.68 -10.28
C LYS A 52 11.84 -4.33 -11.62
N LYS A 53 11.93 -5.66 -11.72
CA LYS A 53 11.62 -6.41 -12.94
C LYS A 53 10.41 -7.31 -12.71
N PRO A 54 9.42 -7.33 -13.62
CA PRO A 54 8.31 -8.28 -13.51
C PRO A 54 8.86 -9.71 -13.47
N GLY A 55 8.39 -10.52 -12.53
CA GLY A 55 8.84 -11.91 -12.38
C GLY A 55 10.21 -12.10 -11.70
N SER A 56 10.87 -11.03 -11.24
CA SER A 56 12.00 -11.19 -10.30
C SER A 56 11.50 -11.54 -8.90
N ALA A 57 12.28 -12.33 -8.15
CA ALA A 57 11.95 -12.68 -6.78
C ALA A 57 11.65 -11.39 -6.00
N GLN A 58 10.52 -11.38 -5.30
CA GLN A 58 10.16 -10.30 -4.40
C GLN A 58 11.34 -10.08 -3.48
N LEU A 59 11.79 -8.82 -3.30
CA LEU A 59 12.86 -8.54 -2.34
C LEU A 59 12.26 -8.76 -0.95
N GLU A 60 12.31 -10.00 -0.49
CA GLU A 60 11.78 -10.43 0.78
C GLU A 60 12.23 -9.47 1.89
N LEU A 61 11.24 -8.92 2.60
CA LEU A 61 11.36 -8.53 3.99
C LEU A 61 11.24 -9.81 4.86
N ILE A 62 12.06 -10.83 4.58
CA ILE A 62 12.28 -11.92 5.55
C ILE A 62 13.52 -11.53 6.35
N VAL A 63 13.26 -11.23 7.61
CA VAL A 63 14.14 -11.31 8.78
C VAL A 63 15.56 -11.81 8.47
N GLY A 64 16.56 -10.95 8.70
CA GLY A 64 17.84 -11.36 9.29
C GLY A 64 18.68 -12.45 8.59
N GLY A 65 18.59 -12.63 7.27
CA GLY A 65 19.43 -13.60 6.55
C GLY A 65 20.80 -13.05 6.15
N ASN A 66 21.85 -13.50 6.83
CA ASN A 66 23.24 -13.29 6.43
C ASN A 66 23.49 -13.78 4.99
N GLY A 67 23.88 -12.87 4.09
CA GLY A 67 24.66 -13.22 2.90
C GLY A 67 23.98 -13.23 1.52
N ALA A 68 22.71 -12.84 1.38
CA ALA A 68 22.11 -12.71 0.05
C ALA A 68 22.72 -11.51 -0.73
N PRO A 69 23.09 -11.66 -2.01
CA PRO A 69 23.66 -10.57 -2.81
C PRO A 69 22.72 -9.37 -2.84
N LYS A 70 23.23 -8.18 -2.47
CA LYS A 70 22.50 -6.92 -2.63
C LYS A 70 22.18 -6.73 -4.13
N PRO A 71 20.91 -6.69 -4.54
CA PRO A 71 20.57 -6.51 -5.94
C PRO A 71 21.05 -5.14 -6.43
N LYS A 72 21.72 -5.12 -7.59
CA LYS A 72 22.20 -3.89 -8.23
C LYS A 72 21.02 -3.15 -8.88
N GLY A 73 20.49 -2.13 -8.21
CA GLY A 73 19.44 -1.24 -8.71
C GLY A 73 18.77 -0.42 -7.62
N GLY A 74 18.22 0.75 -7.96
CA GLY A 74 17.41 1.57 -7.05
C GLY A 74 16.18 0.79 -6.55
N LYS A 75 15.84 0.96 -5.27
CA LYS A 75 14.73 0.28 -4.60
C LYS A 75 13.44 1.10 -4.78
N LYS A 76 12.35 0.47 -5.24
CA LYS A 76 11.00 1.06 -5.18
C LYS A 76 10.25 0.45 -4.00
N PHE A 77 9.46 1.27 -3.33
CA PHE A 77 8.69 0.89 -2.15
C PHE A 77 7.24 1.30 -2.39
N ALA A 78 6.32 0.40 -2.08
CA ALA A 78 4.92 0.75 -1.90
C ALA A 78 4.68 1.08 -0.43
N ASP A 79 3.74 1.98 -0.14
CA ASP A 79 3.55 2.45 1.23
C ASP A 79 3.06 1.36 2.18
N LEU A 80 2.11 0.53 1.74
CA LEU A 80 1.63 -0.62 2.51
C LEU A 80 1.16 -1.76 1.61
N LEU A 81 1.55 -2.99 1.97
CA LEU A 81 0.96 -4.22 1.42
C LEU A 81 0.25 -4.99 2.52
N TRP A 82 -1.04 -5.29 2.32
CA TRP A 82 -1.78 -6.31 3.05
C TRP A 82 -1.95 -7.54 2.15
N PRO A 83 -1.17 -8.62 2.38
CA PRO A 83 -1.18 -9.78 1.51
C PRO A 83 -2.59 -10.31 1.25
N ASP A 84 -2.83 -10.72 0.00
CA ASP A 84 -4.09 -11.28 -0.49
C ASP A 84 -5.31 -10.35 -0.45
N ARG A 85 -5.12 -9.10 -0.02
CA ARG A 85 -6.21 -8.14 0.19
C ARG A 85 -5.99 -6.87 -0.59
N VAL A 86 -4.97 -6.09 -0.25
CA VAL A 86 -4.80 -4.75 -0.81
C VAL A 86 -3.35 -4.25 -0.82
N LEU A 87 -2.98 -3.56 -1.89
CA LEU A 87 -1.83 -2.66 -1.94
C LEU A 87 -2.34 -1.23 -1.71
N ILE A 88 -1.74 -0.47 -0.79
CA ILE A 88 -2.09 0.93 -0.56
C ILE A 88 -0.88 1.79 -0.88
N GLU A 89 -1.12 2.83 -1.68
CA GLU A 89 -0.16 3.87 -1.97
C GLU A 89 -0.72 5.21 -1.49
N MET A 90 0.04 5.87 -0.62
CA MET A 90 -0.28 7.14 0.00
C MET A 90 0.31 8.28 -0.81
N LYS A 91 -0.36 9.43 -0.81
CA LYS A 91 0.13 10.68 -1.38
C LYS A 91 -0.13 11.82 -0.40
N SER A 92 0.64 12.89 -0.53
CA SER A 92 0.39 14.09 0.28
C SER A 92 -1.04 14.59 0.08
N ARG A 93 -1.61 15.22 1.10
CA ARG A 93 -2.95 15.79 1.03
C ARG A 93 -3.08 16.76 -0.13
N ALA A 94 -4.26 16.75 -0.75
CA ALA A 94 -4.60 17.49 -1.96
C ALA A 94 -3.78 17.11 -3.22
N ALA A 95 -2.92 16.08 -3.16
CA ALA A 95 -2.32 15.52 -4.37
C ALA A 95 -3.42 14.96 -5.29
N ASN A 96 -3.26 15.20 -6.59
CA ASN A 96 -4.15 14.65 -7.60
C ASN A 96 -3.85 13.15 -7.78
N LEU A 97 -4.72 12.30 -7.26
CA LEU A 97 -4.59 10.83 -7.27
C LEU A 97 -4.60 10.23 -8.68
N GLU A 98 -5.27 10.85 -9.65
CA GLU A 98 -5.33 10.37 -11.04
C GLU A 98 -3.92 10.20 -11.64
N LYS A 99 -3.01 11.12 -11.33
CA LYS A 99 -1.61 11.10 -11.82
C LYS A 99 -0.78 9.93 -11.27
N HIS A 100 -1.29 9.22 -10.27
CA HIS A 100 -0.58 8.14 -9.59
C HIS A 100 -1.13 6.76 -9.95
N TYR A 101 -2.14 6.67 -10.81
CA TYR A 101 -2.69 5.41 -11.31
C TYR A 101 -1.61 4.50 -11.91
N ASP A 102 -0.84 5.02 -12.87
CA ASP A 102 0.17 4.22 -13.59
C ASP A 102 1.26 3.70 -12.66
N GLN A 103 1.65 4.50 -11.66
CA GLN A 103 2.62 4.08 -10.64
C GLN A 103 2.06 2.94 -9.77
N ALA A 104 0.82 3.07 -9.29
CA ALA A 104 0.18 2.05 -8.47
C ALA A 104 -0.03 0.74 -9.24
N PHE A 105 -0.41 0.85 -10.51
CA PHE A 105 -0.51 -0.28 -11.43
C PHE A 105 0.84 -0.94 -11.69
N ASP A 106 1.90 -0.16 -11.98
CA ASP A 106 3.28 -0.66 -12.11
C ASP A 106 3.68 -1.46 -10.88
N TYR A 107 3.45 -0.94 -9.68
CA TYR A 107 3.80 -1.64 -8.43
C TYR A 107 3.03 -2.95 -8.27
N TRP A 108 1.73 -2.93 -8.54
CA TRP A 108 0.88 -4.10 -8.46
C TRP A 108 1.32 -5.22 -9.42
N THR A 109 1.69 -4.91 -10.66
CA THR A 109 2.14 -5.92 -11.64
C THR A 109 3.42 -6.66 -11.21
N HIS A 110 4.25 -6.01 -10.41
CA HIS A 110 5.50 -6.53 -9.87
C HIS A 110 5.34 -7.41 -8.61
N ILE A 111 4.17 -7.40 -7.98
CA ILE A 111 3.88 -8.29 -6.85
C ILE A 111 3.61 -9.70 -7.42
N VAL A 112 4.44 -10.66 -7.03
CA VAL A 112 4.35 -12.07 -7.47
C VAL A 112 4.77 -12.98 -6.31
N PRO A 113 4.28 -14.23 -6.23
CA PRO A 113 3.35 -14.89 -7.16
C PRO A 113 1.89 -14.48 -6.98
N LYS A 114 1.53 -13.90 -5.83
CA LYS A 114 0.14 -13.61 -5.46
C LYS A 114 -0.10 -12.12 -5.32
N ARG A 115 -0.77 -11.55 -6.32
CA ARG A 115 -1.17 -10.13 -6.33
C ARG A 115 -2.39 -9.92 -5.43
N PRO A 116 -2.43 -8.83 -4.64
CA PRO A 116 -3.66 -8.46 -3.95
C PRO A 116 -4.74 -8.11 -4.99
N PRO A 117 -6.02 -8.44 -4.75
CA PRO A 117 -7.08 -8.11 -5.70
C PRO A 117 -7.30 -6.59 -5.86
N TYR A 118 -7.09 -5.84 -4.78
CA TYR A 118 -7.35 -4.40 -4.75
C TYR A 118 -6.08 -3.57 -4.66
N VAL A 119 -6.17 -2.36 -5.22
CA VAL A 119 -5.21 -1.28 -5.01
C VAL A 119 -5.95 -0.04 -4.54
N ILE A 120 -5.40 0.65 -3.55
CA ILE A 120 -5.94 1.90 -3.02
C ILE A 120 -4.92 3.01 -3.23
N LEU A 121 -5.36 4.10 -3.85
CA LEU A 121 -4.69 5.39 -3.78
C LEU A 121 -5.35 6.25 -2.72
N CYS A 122 -4.56 6.87 -1.85
CA CYS A 122 -5.07 7.68 -0.75
C CYS A 122 -4.26 8.96 -0.57
N ASN A 123 -4.94 10.11 -0.45
CA ASN A 123 -4.32 11.41 -0.16
C ASN A 123 -4.78 12.00 1.18
N PHE A 124 -5.02 11.15 2.19
CA PHE A 124 -5.60 11.49 3.50
C PHE A 124 -7.07 11.93 3.50
N ASP A 125 -7.57 12.49 2.40
CA ASP A 125 -8.96 12.94 2.25
C ASP A 125 -9.81 11.99 1.41
N GLU A 126 -9.21 11.38 0.39
CA GLU A 126 -9.88 10.52 -0.57
C GLU A 126 -9.28 9.12 -0.53
N PHE A 127 -10.14 8.12 -0.71
CA PHE A 127 -9.75 6.74 -1.00
C PHE A 127 -10.27 6.38 -2.39
N TRP A 128 -9.37 6.19 -3.34
CA TRP A 128 -9.69 5.68 -4.68
C TRP A 128 -9.34 4.20 -4.73
N ILE A 129 -10.36 3.35 -4.87
CA ILE A 129 -10.25 1.89 -4.76
C ILE A 129 -10.42 1.29 -6.16
N TYR A 130 -9.45 0.47 -6.57
CA TYR A 130 -9.46 -0.24 -7.84
C TYR A 130 -9.47 -1.75 -7.63
N ASP A 131 -10.24 -2.46 -8.45
CA ASP A 131 -10.18 -3.92 -8.58
C ASP A 131 -9.30 -4.30 -9.77
N PHE A 132 -7.99 -4.32 -9.55
CA PHE A 132 -7.03 -4.67 -10.60
C PHE A 132 -7.06 -6.15 -10.98
N ALA A 133 -7.51 -7.04 -10.09
CA ALA A 133 -7.69 -8.44 -10.44
C ALA A 133 -8.80 -8.61 -11.50
N MET A 134 -9.91 -7.89 -11.36
CA MET A 134 -10.97 -7.88 -12.38
C MET A 134 -10.48 -7.22 -13.67
N GLU A 135 -9.85 -6.05 -13.59
CA GLU A 135 -9.35 -5.34 -14.78
C GLU A 135 -8.34 -6.17 -15.59
N ALA A 136 -7.38 -6.83 -14.92
CA ALA A 136 -6.39 -7.68 -15.58
C ALA A 136 -7.04 -8.86 -16.34
N ARG A 137 -8.12 -9.44 -15.80
CA ARG A 137 -8.87 -10.51 -16.50
C ARG A 137 -9.51 -10.00 -17.78
N THR A 138 -10.01 -8.76 -17.79
CA THR A 138 -10.66 -8.17 -18.98
C THR A 138 -9.70 -7.66 -20.05
N ARG A 139 -8.43 -7.42 -19.69
CA ARG A 139 -7.39 -6.92 -20.60
C ARG A 139 -6.49 -8.03 -21.18
N SER A 140 -6.75 -9.29 -20.84
CA SER A 140 -6.02 -10.44 -21.36
C SER A 140 -6.63 -10.88 -22.70
N TRP A 141 -6.09 -10.39 -23.82
CA TRP A 141 -6.39 -10.85 -25.19
C TRP A 141 -5.20 -11.57 -25.78
#